data_AF-A0A929DVZ6-F1
#
_entry.id   AF-A0A929DVZ6-F1
#
_cell.length_a   1.000
_cell.length_b   1.000
_cell.length_c   1.000
_cell.angle_alpha   90.00
_cell.angle_beta   90.00
_cell.angle_gamma   90.00
#
_symmetry.space_group_name_H-M   'P 1'
#
loop_
_entity.id
_entity.type
_entity.pdbx_description
1 polymer ?
#
loop_
_entity_poly.entity_id
_entity_poly.type
_entity_poly.pdbx_seq_one_letter_code
_entity_poly.pdbx_strand_id
1 'polypeptide(L)'
;MATDLHTYQLKNGIRLIHRPNRSEVTHFGLIVHTGTRDENPEEHGLAHFMEHMFFKGTAKRSPFQIISRLEDVGGEINAYTTKEETALYASFLKQDYRRAMELIQDIFLHSSFPEKEREKEAEVILSEIQGYDDSPSELIFDRAEEMLFPDHSIGRNILGTEESLSRIRNGALKKFQTENYATDEMVLSMVGDVSFKNFCQAAEKYFGDIPQKSRSRERVQPLTVSAKKIVEKRNAYQKHCMMVGPAYALPDQKRLQLYLLNNILGGPGMNSRLNMALRERRGYSYSAESHYSPYTDTGVMMIYFSCDADKFSRSMQVTREEIRKLRNNLITDKRLSHARKQLMGQLAISHENNEHLMLTSGKRYLLFNRVDNLEAIRKNLEQISAEMLRDTANEVIDPNKLNTLIFE
;
A
#
# COMPACT_ATOMS: atom_id res chain seq x y z
N MET A 1 -23.77 7.61 13.61
CA MET A 1 -24.76 6.66 13.05
C MET A 1 -24.10 5.30 13.00
N ALA A 2 -24.78 4.26 13.47
CA ALA A 2 -24.25 2.90 13.46
C ALA A 2 -23.92 2.44 12.04
N THR A 3 -22.89 1.61 11.96
CA THR A 3 -22.30 0.95 10.80
C THR A 3 -23.27 -0.04 10.16
N ASP A 4 -23.82 0.27 8.98
CA ASP A 4 -24.44 -0.77 8.15
C ASP A 4 -23.37 -1.39 7.24
N LEU A 5 -22.29 -1.88 7.85
CA LEU A 5 -21.37 -2.78 7.16
C LEU A 5 -22.01 -4.16 7.15
N HIS A 6 -22.27 -4.67 5.96
CA HIS A 6 -22.80 -6.01 5.78
C HIS A 6 -21.70 -6.95 5.31
N THR A 7 -21.65 -8.14 5.89
CA THR A 7 -20.63 -9.14 5.57
C THR A 7 -21.26 -10.49 5.30
N TYR A 8 -20.69 -11.24 4.36
CA TYR A 8 -21.10 -12.60 4.03
C TYR A 8 -19.87 -13.42 3.66
N GLN A 9 -19.99 -14.74 3.66
CA GLN A 9 -18.91 -15.63 3.24
C GLN A 9 -19.51 -16.69 2.30
N LEU A 10 -18.94 -16.81 1.11
CA LEU A 10 -19.28 -17.86 0.16
C LEU A 10 -18.80 -19.22 0.69
N LYS A 11 -19.40 -20.31 0.20
CA LYS A 11 -19.02 -21.68 0.60
C LYS A 11 -17.54 -22.02 0.35
N ASN A 12 -16.94 -21.40 -0.67
CA ASN A 12 -15.53 -21.59 -1.01
C ASN A 12 -14.57 -20.72 -0.19
N GLY A 13 -15.05 -19.97 0.80
CA GLY A 13 -14.22 -19.17 1.70
C GLY A 13 -14.07 -17.70 1.32
N ILE A 14 -14.44 -17.30 0.08
CA ILE A 14 -14.39 -15.90 -0.35
C ILE A 14 -15.31 -15.06 0.53
N ARG A 15 -14.76 -13.98 1.08
CA ARG A 15 -15.46 -13.09 2.02
C ARG A 15 -16.00 -11.87 1.29
N LEU A 16 -17.17 -11.40 1.68
CA LEU A 16 -17.83 -10.20 1.15
C LEU A 16 -17.91 -9.14 2.23
N ILE A 17 -17.64 -7.89 1.87
CA ILE A 17 -17.95 -6.71 2.67
C ILE A 17 -18.65 -5.67 1.82
N HIS A 18 -19.74 -5.12 2.34
CA HIS A 18 -20.52 -4.12 1.65
C HIS A 18 -20.85 -2.95 2.57
N ARG A 19 -20.64 -1.74 2.06
CA ARG A 19 -21.07 -0.49 2.69
C ARG A 19 -22.09 0.21 1.79
N PRO A 20 -23.36 0.28 2.19
CA PRO A 20 -24.35 1.05 1.47
C PRO A 20 -23.95 2.52 1.39
N ASN A 21 -24.07 3.10 0.20
CA ASN A 21 -23.92 4.54 -0.03
C ASN A 21 -24.97 4.96 -1.06
N ARG A 22 -25.65 6.10 -0.87
CA ARG A 22 -26.71 6.60 -1.78
C ARG A 22 -26.18 7.23 -3.08
N SER A 23 -24.88 7.17 -3.32
CA SER A 23 -24.23 7.60 -4.56
C SER A 23 -24.70 6.78 -5.76
N GLU A 24 -24.92 7.44 -6.90
CA GLU A 24 -25.19 6.78 -8.18
C GLU A 24 -23.97 5.97 -8.67
N VAL A 25 -22.77 6.42 -8.31
CA VAL A 25 -21.51 5.69 -8.56
C VAL A 25 -21.32 4.64 -7.47
N THR A 26 -21.04 3.42 -7.90
CA THR A 26 -20.71 2.25 -7.08
C THR A 26 -19.30 1.81 -7.39
N HIS A 27 -18.58 1.40 -6.34
CA HIS A 27 -17.23 0.87 -6.42
C HIS A 27 -17.24 -0.59 -5.98
N PHE A 28 -16.54 -1.44 -6.71
CA PHE A 28 -16.38 -2.85 -6.38
C PHE A 28 -14.93 -3.27 -6.62
N GLY A 29 -14.39 -4.08 -5.70
CA GLY A 29 -13.04 -4.60 -5.81
C GLY A 29 -12.94 -6.05 -5.32
N LEU A 30 -12.16 -6.84 -6.05
CA LEU A 30 -11.60 -8.10 -5.59
C LEU A 30 -10.19 -7.81 -5.07
N ILE A 31 -9.98 -8.04 -3.77
CA ILE A 31 -8.69 -7.85 -3.11
C ILE A 31 -8.19 -9.21 -2.68
N VAL A 32 -6.97 -9.54 -3.08
CA VAL A 32 -6.29 -10.79 -2.80
C VAL A 32 -5.12 -10.49 -1.88
N HIS A 33 -4.96 -11.28 -0.82
CA HIS A 33 -3.88 -11.11 0.15
C HIS A 33 -2.52 -11.60 -0.38
N THR A 34 -2.21 -11.35 -1.64
CA THR A 34 -1.01 -11.81 -2.31
C THR A 34 -0.34 -10.62 -2.97
N GLY A 35 0.96 -10.45 -2.76
CA GLY A 35 1.75 -9.41 -3.43
C GLY A 35 3.17 -9.88 -3.71
N THR A 36 4.10 -8.95 -3.94
CA THR A 36 5.50 -9.30 -4.29
C THR A 36 6.26 -9.99 -3.15
N ARG A 37 5.79 -9.86 -1.90
CA ARG A 37 6.31 -10.61 -0.76
C ARG A 37 6.10 -12.12 -0.90
N ASP A 38 5.08 -12.54 -1.64
CA ASP A 38 4.70 -13.95 -1.77
C ASP A 38 5.42 -14.65 -2.94
N GLU A 39 6.26 -13.92 -3.68
CA GLU A 39 7.11 -14.43 -4.76
C GLU A 39 8.19 -15.39 -4.24
N ASN A 40 8.54 -16.37 -5.07
CA ASN A 40 9.77 -17.15 -4.91
C ASN A 40 11.01 -16.32 -5.33
N PRO A 41 12.24 -16.72 -4.95
CA PRO A 41 13.47 -16.01 -5.35
C PRO A 41 13.61 -15.75 -6.85
N GLU A 42 13.16 -16.68 -7.68
CA GLU A 42 13.21 -16.62 -9.14
C GLU A 42 12.04 -15.85 -9.78
N GLU A 43 11.06 -15.43 -8.98
CA GLU A 43 9.79 -14.82 -9.41
C GLU A 43 9.74 -13.32 -9.12
N HIS A 44 10.90 -12.66 -8.96
CA HIS A 44 10.96 -11.24 -8.60
C HIS A 44 10.23 -10.35 -9.62
N GLY A 45 9.19 -9.65 -9.19
CA GLY A 45 8.34 -8.78 -10.01
C GLY A 45 7.21 -9.51 -10.74
N LEU A 46 7.02 -10.80 -10.50
CA LEU A 46 5.98 -11.61 -11.13
C LEU A 46 4.56 -11.18 -10.72
N ALA A 47 4.36 -10.73 -9.49
CA ALA A 47 3.04 -10.26 -9.05
C ALA A 47 2.61 -8.98 -9.78
N HIS A 48 3.54 -8.03 -9.92
CA HIS A 48 3.32 -6.81 -10.72
C HIS A 48 3.14 -7.15 -12.21
N PHE A 49 3.95 -8.05 -12.74
CA PHE A 49 3.79 -8.51 -14.12
C PHE A 49 2.42 -9.16 -14.35
N MET A 50 1.93 -9.95 -13.39
CA MET A 50 0.61 -10.57 -13.46
C MET A 50 -0.51 -9.53 -13.51
N GLU A 51 -0.36 -8.45 -12.75
CA GLU A 51 -1.30 -7.33 -12.76
C GLU A 51 -1.45 -6.72 -14.17
N HIS A 52 -0.34 -6.40 -14.83
CA HIS A 52 -0.36 -5.91 -16.22
C HIS A 52 -1.06 -6.89 -17.16
N MET A 53 -0.74 -8.17 -16.99
CA MET A 53 -1.25 -9.23 -17.85
C MET A 53 -2.75 -9.51 -17.69
N PHE A 54 -3.36 -9.13 -16.56
CA PHE A 54 -4.81 -9.25 -16.37
C PHE A 54 -5.61 -8.53 -17.47
N PHE A 55 -5.10 -7.40 -17.96
CA PHE A 55 -5.77 -6.61 -18.98
C PHE A 55 -5.46 -7.03 -20.42
N LYS A 56 -4.61 -8.05 -20.62
CA LYS A 56 -4.09 -8.44 -21.95
C LYS A 56 -4.85 -9.60 -22.59
N GLY A 57 -5.97 -9.99 -22.02
CA GLY A 57 -6.90 -10.95 -22.63
C GLY A 57 -7.29 -12.08 -21.72
N THR A 58 -8.53 -12.53 -21.87
CA THR A 58 -9.07 -13.73 -21.25
C THR A 58 -9.35 -14.81 -22.29
N ALA A 59 -9.83 -15.97 -21.87
CA ALA A 59 -10.34 -16.99 -22.79
C ALA A 59 -11.55 -16.50 -23.62
N LYS A 60 -12.29 -15.49 -23.12
CA LYS A 60 -13.53 -14.98 -23.74
C LYS A 60 -13.36 -13.61 -24.40
N ARG A 61 -12.34 -12.84 -24.01
CA ARG A 61 -12.21 -11.42 -24.37
C ARG A 61 -10.81 -11.05 -24.81
N SER A 62 -10.74 -10.27 -25.89
CA SER A 62 -9.52 -9.57 -26.29
C SER A 62 -9.23 -8.39 -25.34
N PRO A 63 -8.00 -7.82 -25.34
CA PRO A 63 -7.67 -6.62 -24.54
C PRO A 63 -8.66 -5.46 -24.77
N PHE A 64 -9.00 -5.19 -26.03
CA PHE A 64 -9.97 -4.16 -26.39
C PHE A 64 -11.35 -4.44 -25.77
N GLN A 65 -11.83 -5.68 -25.84
CA GLN A 65 -13.11 -6.06 -25.25
C GLN A 65 -13.11 -5.97 -23.72
N ILE A 66 -11.97 -6.20 -23.06
CA ILE A 66 -11.83 -6.01 -21.61
C ILE A 66 -12.04 -4.55 -21.25
N ILE A 67 -11.30 -3.64 -21.89
CA ILE A 67 -11.34 -2.20 -21.61
C ILE A 67 -12.73 -1.64 -21.98
N SER A 68 -13.20 -1.89 -23.20
CA SER A 68 -14.50 -1.39 -23.67
C SER A 68 -15.68 -1.89 -22.83
N ARG A 69 -15.55 -3.05 -22.15
CA ARG A 69 -16.66 -3.63 -21.41
C ARG A 69 -17.23 -2.65 -20.39
N LEU A 70 -16.42 -1.89 -19.67
CA LEU A 70 -16.89 -0.87 -18.72
C LEU A 70 -16.90 0.54 -19.30
N GLU A 71 -15.95 0.88 -20.17
CA GLU A 71 -15.90 2.20 -20.83
C GLU A 71 -17.17 2.51 -21.64
N ASP A 72 -17.77 1.50 -22.29
CA ASP A 72 -19.03 1.66 -23.05
C ASP A 72 -20.21 2.15 -22.19
N VAL A 73 -20.11 2.04 -20.86
CA VAL A 73 -21.11 2.52 -19.90
C VAL A 73 -20.57 3.61 -18.96
N GLY A 74 -19.42 4.20 -19.30
CA GLY A 74 -18.77 5.25 -18.52
C GLY A 74 -18.21 4.77 -17.19
N GLY A 75 -17.92 3.47 -17.07
CA GLY A 75 -17.20 2.90 -15.93
C GLY A 75 -15.71 2.71 -16.25
N GLU A 76 -14.91 2.63 -15.20
CA GLU A 76 -13.47 2.37 -15.29
C GLU A 76 -13.09 1.12 -14.51
N ILE A 77 -11.98 0.52 -14.88
CA ILE A 77 -11.37 -0.63 -14.20
C ILE A 77 -9.89 -0.37 -14.01
N ASN A 78 -9.39 -0.68 -12.83
CA ASN A 78 -8.01 -0.48 -12.44
C ASN A 78 -7.52 -1.69 -11.65
N ALA A 79 -6.20 -1.77 -11.51
CA ALA A 79 -5.54 -2.70 -10.62
C ALA A 79 -4.39 -2.00 -9.89
N TYR A 80 -3.95 -2.61 -8.79
CA TYR A 80 -2.64 -2.31 -8.23
C TYR A 80 -2.09 -3.53 -7.51
N THR A 81 -0.77 -3.54 -7.36
CA THR A 81 -0.01 -4.53 -6.60
C THR A 81 0.86 -3.84 -5.57
N THR A 82 0.85 -4.36 -4.35
CA THR A 82 1.76 -3.95 -3.27
C THR A 82 2.65 -5.13 -2.86
N LYS A 83 3.45 -4.95 -1.80
CA LYS A 83 4.20 -6.07 -1.21
C LYS A 83 3.28 -7.20 -0.74
N GLU A 84 2.07 -6.94 -0.26
CA GLU A 84 1.27 -7.95 0.45
C GLU A 84 -0.14 -8.17 -0.12
N GLU A 85 -0.56 -7.36 -1.09
CA GLU A 85 -1.90 -7.47 -1.70
C GLU A 85 -1.90 -7.02 -3.16
N THR A 86 -2.81 -7.61 -3.93
CA THR A 86 -3.16 -7.25 -5.30
C THR A 86 -4.67 -7.02 -5.36
N ALA A 87 -5.09 -5.94 -6.00
CA ALA A 87 -6.51 -5.61 -6.13
C ALA A 87 -6.87 -5.40 -7.61
N LEU A 88 -8.03 -5.94 -8.01
CA LEU A 88 -8.74 -5.59 -9.24
C LEU A 88 -10.03 -4.88 -8.85
N TYR A 89 -10.23 -3.66 -9.30
CA TYR A 89 -11.37 -2.86 -8.88
C TYR A 89 -11.92 -2.00 -10.00
N ALA A 90 -13.18 -1.60 -9.85
CA ALA A 90 -13.90 -0.84 -10.84
C ALA A 90 -14.86 0.17 -10.19
N SER A 91 -15.07 1.27 -10.89
CA SER A 91 -15.99 2.36 -10.56
C SER A 91 -17.00 2.50 -11.69
N PHE A 92 -18.30 2.45 -11.38
CA PHE A 92 -19.38 2.37 -12.39
C PHE A 92 -20.72 2.86 -11.85
N LEU A 93 -21.69 3.10 -12.73
CA LEU A 93 -23.07 3.40 -12.32
C LEU A 93 -23.74 2.17 -11.68
N LYS A 94 -24.52 2.37 -10.62
CA LYS A 94 -25.11 1.29 -9.79
C LYS A 94 -25.81 0.17 -10.58
N GLN A 95 -26.39 0.46 -11.73
CA GLN A 95 -27.06 -0.51 -12.59
C GLN A 95 -26.10 -1.53 -13.24
N ASP A 96 -24.82 -1.17 -13.40
CA ASP A 96 -23.79 -1.95 -14.08
C ASP A 96 -22.98 -2.86 -13.13
N TYR A 97 -23.36 -3.00 -11.85
CA TYR A 97 -22.62 -3.84 -10.89
C TYR A 97 -22.40 -5.29 -11.34
N ARG A 98 -23.39 -5.91 -12.00
CA ARG A 98 -23.26 -7.28 -12.53
C ARG A 98 -22.22 -7.35 -13.65
N ARG A 99 -22.12 -6.28 -14.44
CA ARG A 99 -21.18 -6.16 -15.56
C ARG A 99 -19.74 -6.06 -15.05
N ALA A 100 -19.52 -5.25 -14.03
CA ALA A 100 -18.22 -5.11 -13.38
C ALA A 100 -17.78 -6.39 -12.67
N MET A 101 -18.67 -7.01 -11.88
CA MET A 101 -18.36 -8.26 -11.18
C MET A 101 -18.04 -9.41 -12.14
N GLU A 102 -18.78 -9.52 -13.24
CA GLU A 102 -18.53 -10.52 -14.28
C GLU A 102 -17.19 -10.27 -14.99
N LEU A 103 -16.87 -9.01 -15.29
CA LEU A 103 -15.60 -8.66 -15.93
C LEU A 103 -14.40 -8.96 -15.02
N ILE A 104 -14.44 -8.54 -13.76
CA ILE A 104 -13.37 -8.80 -12.78
C ILE A 104 -13.19 -10.30 -12.57
N GLN A 105 -14.27 -11.07 -12.51
CA GLN A 105 -14.21 -12.53 -12.42
C GLN A 105 -13.53 -13.16 -13.64
N ASP A 106 -13.90 -12.74 -14.86
CA ASP A 106 -13.33 -13.25 -16.09
C ASP A 106 -11.84 -12.92 -16.21
N ILE A 107 -11.46 -11.69 -15.90
CA ILE A 107 -10.06 -11.25 -15.85
C ILE A 107 -9.30 -12.09 -14.83
N PHE A 108 -9.79 -12.16 -13.60
CA PHE A 108 -9.04 -12.77 -12.52
C PHE A 108 -8.86 -14.29 -12.66
N LEU A 109 -9.84 -15.00 -13.22
CA LEU A 109 -9.80 -16.47 -13.32
C LEU A 109 -9.44 -17.00 -14.71
N HIS A 110 -9.70 -16.23 -15.76
CA HIS A 110 -9.65 -16.74 -17.13
C HIS A 110 -8.67 -15.96 -18.02
N SER A 111 -7.73 -15.20 -17.44
CA SER A 111 -6.61 -14.64 -18.20
C SER A 111 -5.86 -15.71 -18.99
N SER A 112 -5.67 -15.46 -20.28
CA SER A 112 -5.05 -16.42 -21.21
C SER A 112 -3.53 -16.23 -21.34
N PHE A 113 -3.01 -15.09 -20.87
CA PHE A 113 -1.61 -14.69 -20.93
C PHE A 113 -1.01 -14.84 -22.36
N PRO A 114 -1.52 -14.11 -23.38
CA PRO A 114 -1.03 -14.28 -24.74
C PRO A 114 0.46 -13.94 -24.85
N GLU A 115 1.26 -14.82 -25.46
CA GLU A 115 2.72 -14.67 -25.52
C GLU A 115 3.17 -13.37 -26.19
N LYS A 116 2.50 -12.97 -27.28
CA LYS A 116 2.77 -11.70 -27.98
C LYS A 116 2.50 -10.47 -27.11
N GLU A 117 1.48 -10.52 -26.26
CA GLU A 117 1.18 -9.41 -25.36
C GLU A 117 2.13 -9.40 -24.16
N ARG A 118 2.53 -10.57 -23.67
CA ARG A 118 3.56 -10.72 -22.64
C ARG A 118 4.88 -10.07 -23.05
N GLU A 119 5.33 -10.29 -24.29
CA GLU A 119 6.57 -9.69 -24.79
C GLU A 119 6.49 -8.16 -24.82
N LYS A 120 5.37 -7.60 -25.28
CA LYS A 120 5.14 -6.15 -25.26
C LYS A 120 5.10 -5.59 -23.84
N GLU A 121 4.40 -6.26 -22.92
CA GLU A 121 4.32 -5.79 -21.54
C GLU A 121 5.67 -5.85 -20.82
N ALA A 122 6.54 -6.78 -21.17
CA ALA A 122 7.90 -6.78 -20.63
C ALA A 122 8.68 -5.52 -21.03
N GLU A 123 8.50 -5.01 -22.25
CA GLU A 123 9.12 -3.74 -22.70
C GLU A 123 8.51 -2.52 -21.98
N VAL A 124 7.19 -2.54 -21.73
CA VAL A 124 6.49 -1.49 -20.98
C VAL A 124 7.01 -1.41 -19.54
N ILE A 125 7.08 -2.55 -18.84
CA ILE A 125 7.55 -2.61 -17.45
C ILE A 125 9.05 -2.29 -17.39
N LEU A 126 9.85 -2.70 -18.38
CA LEU A 126 11.26 -2.29 -18.43
C LEU A 126 11.41 -0.77 -18.54
N SER A 127 10.57 -0.12 -19.35
CA SER A 127 10.55 1.33 -19.47
C SER A 127 10.11 2.01 -18.16
N GLU A 128 9.20 1.38 -17.41
CA GLU A 128 8.79 1.84 -16.08
C GLU A 128 9.95 1.75 -15.08
N ILE A 129 10.67 0.61 -15.03
CA ILE A 129 11.86 0.45 -14.18
C ILE A 129 12.89 1.55 -14.47
N GLN A 130 13.17 1.80 -15.75
CA GLN A 130 14.10 2.86 -16.16
C GLN A 130 13.63 4.24 -15.70
N GLY A 131 12.33 4.53 -15.82
CA GLY A 131 11.74 5.78 -15.33
C GLY A 131 11.89 5.97 -13.81
N TYR A 132 11.75 4.90 -13.03
CA TYR A 132 12.00 4.94 -11.58
C TYR A 132 13.49 5.09 -11.24
N ASP A 133 14.38 4.40 -11.95
CA ASP A 133 15.83 4.50 -11.77
C ASP A 133 16.36 5.91 -12.05
N ASP A 134 15.72 6.63 -12.99
CA ASP A 134 16.00 8.03 -13.32
C ASP A 134 15.41 9.04 -12.31
N SER A 135 14.66 8.58 -11.30
CA SER A 135 14.06 9.40 -10.25
C SER A 135 14.68 9.11 -8.87
N PRO A 136 15.80 9.78 -8.49
CA PRO A 136 16.46 9.57 -7.20
C PRO A 136 15.56 9.74 -5.98
N SER A 137 14.52 10.58 -6.07
CA SER A 137 13.57 10.81 -4.98
C SER A 137 12.62 9.64 -4.74
N GLU A 138 12.30 8.85 -5.76
CA GLU A 138 11.47 7.64 -5.63
C GLU A 138 12.36 6.42 -5.35
N LEU A 139 13.43 6.24 -6.13
CA LEU A 139 14.34 5.10 -6.01
C LEU A 139 14.91 4.93 -4.59
N ILE A 140 15.16 6.02 -3.87
CA ILE A 140 15.73 5.96 -2.52
C ILE A 140 14.82 5.23 -1.53
N PHE A 141 13.49 5.23 -1.74
CA PHE A 141 12.54 4.53 -0.87
C PHE A 141 12.68 3.01 -1.02
N ASP A 142 12.66 2.51 -2.25
CA ASP A 142 12.85 1.08 -2.52
C ASP A 142 14.23 0.61 -2.06
N ARG A 143 15.30 1.37 -2.38
CA ARG A 143 16.67 1.05 -1.95
C ARG A 143 16.82 1.06 -0.44
N ALA A 144 16.06 1.90 0.27
CA ALA A 144 16.06 1.92 1.73
C ALA A 144 15.32 0.71 2.33
N GLU A 145 14.22 0.24 1.73
CA GLU A 145 13.58 -1.03 2.14
C GLU A 145 14.46 -2.25 1.86
N GLU A 146 15.11 -2.30 0.69
CA GLU A 146 16.09 -3.34 0.34
C GLU A 146 17.25 -3.36 1.34
N MET A 147 17.76 -2.18 1.72
CA MET A 147 18.79 -2.06 2.75
C MET A 147 18.31 -2.58 4.11
N LEU A 148 17.04 -2.35 4.47
CA LEU A 148 16.48 -2.79 5.74
C LEU A 148 16.24 -4.32 5.77
N PHE A 149 15.87 -4.91 4.63
CA PHE A 149 15.48 -6.30 4.47
C PHE A 149 16.20 -7.01 3.28
N PRO A 150 17.55 -7.13 3.32
CA PRO A 150 18.33 -7.55 2.15
C PRO A 150 18.04 -8.97 1.65
N ASP A 151 17.73 -9.90 2.57
CA ASP A 151 17.53 -11.32 2.27
C ASP A 151 16.05 -11.73 2.36
N HIS A 152 15.12 -10.78 2.24
CA HIS A 152 13.69 -11.05 2.40
C HIS A 152 12.86 -10.41 1.29
N SER A 153 11.84 -11.13 0.79
CA SER A 153 11.00 -10.70 -0.34
C SER A 153 10.31 -9.35 -0.12
N ILE A 154 9.97 -9.03 1.14
CA ILE A 154 9.36 -7.74 1.49
C ILE A 154 10.22 -6.53 1.14
N GLY A 155 11.55 -6.67 1.15
CA GLY A 155 12.48 -5.59 0.80
C GLY A 155 12.60 -5.37 -0.70
N ARG A 156 12.31 -6.39 -1.52
CA ARG A 156 12.54 -6.36 -2.97
C ARG A 156 11.62 -5.37 -3.66
N ASN A 157 12.14 -4.60 -4.63
CA ASN A 157 11.33 -3.72 -5.46
C ASN A 157 10.12 -4.45 -6.09
N ILE A 158 8.96 -3.78 -6.17
CA ILE A 158 7.72 -4.36 -6.71
C ILE A 158 7.85 -4.69 -8.22
N LEU A 159 8.59 -3.88 -8.97
CA LEU A 159 8.68 -3.97 -10.42
C LEU A 159 9.53 -5.17 -10.90
N GLY A 160 10.35 -5.73 -10.02
CA GLY A 160 11.33 -6.77 -10.39
C GLY A 160 12.66 -6.19 -10.85
N THR A 161 13.38 -6.96 -11.67
CA THR A 161 14.60 -6.54 -12.34
C THR A 161 14.52 -6.88 -13.82
N GLU A 162 15.32 -6.22 -14.66
CA GLU A 162 15.42 -6.56 -16.09
C GLU A 162 15.71 -8.07 -16.29
N GLU A 163 16.61 -8.64 -15.47
CA GLU A 163 16.94 -10.06 -15.51
C GLU A 163 15.74 -10.94 -15.17
N SER A 164 14.97 -10.64 -14.11
CA SER A 164 13.80 -11.43 -13.74
C SER A 164 12.70 -11.35 -14.79
N LEU A 165 12.38 -10.14 -15.29
CA LEU A 165 11.38 -9.91 -16.33
C LEU A 165 11.67 -10.69 -17.60
N SER A 166 12.95 -10.74 -18.02
CA SER A 166 13.37 -11.49 -19.21
C SER A 166 13.14 -13.01 -19.10
N ARG A 167 13.01 -13.54 -17.87
CA ARG A 167 12.78 -14.96 -17.58
C ARG A 167 11.32 -15.32 -17.33
N ILE A 168 10.44 -14.33 -17.12
CA ILE A 168 9.01 -14.59 -16.90
C ILE A 168 8.40 -15.25 -18.14
N ARG A 169 7.77 -16.41 -17.95
CA ARG A 169 7.03 -17.17 -18.98
C ARG A 169 5.61 -17.44 -18.49
N ASN A 170 4.71 -17.76 -19.42
CA ASN A 170 3.31 -18.05 -19.11
C ASN A 170 3.11 -19.15 -18.05
N GLY A 171 4.02 -20.14 -18.01
CA GLY A 171 4.01 -21.18 -16.99
C GLY A 171 4.20 -20.62 -15.57
N ALA A 172 5.08 -19.63 -15.40
CA ALA A 172 5.31 -18.97 -14.11
C ALA A 172 4.07 -18.18 -13.66
N LEU A 173 3.41 -17.45 -14.56
CA LEU A 173 2.16 -16.74 -14.25
C LEU A 173 1.06 -17.71 -13.78
N LYS A 174 0.82 -18.79 -14.54
CA LYS A 174 -0.18 -19.78 -14.15
C LYS A 174 0.17 -20.47 -12.83
N LYS A 175 1.45 -20.77 -12.60
CA LYS A 175 1.95 -21.35 -11.36
C LYS A 175 1.72 -20.40 -10.18
N PHE A 176 2.12 -19.13 -10.29
CA PHE A 176 1.94 -18.13 -9.25
C PHE A 176 0.46 -17.93 -8.88
N GLN A 177 -0.41 -17.85 -9.87
CA GLN A 177 -1.86 -17.80 -9.65
C GLN A 177 -2.35 -19.07 -8.92
N THR A 178 -1.92 -20.24 -9.39
CA THR A 178 -2.29 -21.55 -8.82
C THR A 178 -1.76 -21.76 -7.42
N GLU A 179 -0.64 -21.16 -7.03
CA GLU A 179 -0.05 -21.28 -5.69
C GLU A 179 -0.62 -20.23 -4.74
N ASN A 180 -0.68 -18.96 -5.16
CA ASN A 180 -0.91 -17.86 -4.22
C ASN A 180 -2.36 -17.34 -4.16
N TYR A 181 -3.20 -17.59 -5.17
CA TYR A 181 -4.59 -17.10 -5.15
C TYR A 181 -5.49 -18.10 -4.44
N ALA A 182 -5.49 -18.04 -3.12
CA ALA A 182 -6.33 -18.86 -2.25
C ALA A 182 -7.67 -18.14 -1.97
N THR A 183 -8.78 -18.86 -2.00
CA THR A 183 -10.12 -18.27 -1.90
C THR A 183 -10.44 -17.76 -0.50
N ASP A 184 -9.82 -18.33 0.55
CA ASP A 184 -9.90 -17.82 1.93
C ASP A 184 -9.10 -16.52 2.15
N GLU A 185 -8.20 -16.20 1.22
CA GLU A 185 -7.39 -14.98 1.16
C GLU A 185 -7.94 -13.95 0.17
N MET A 186 -9.24 -14.02 -0.14
CA MET A 186 -9.92 -13.08 -1.02
C MET A 186 -11.07 -12.37 -0.32
N VAL A 187 -11.18 -11.07 -0.58
CA VAL A 187 -12.33 -10.25 -0.18
C VAL A 187 -12.92 -9.54 -1.39
N LEU A 188 -14.23 -9.68 -1.55
CA LEU A 188 -15.06 -8.86 -2.43
C LEU A 188 -15.59 -7.67 -1.63
N SER A 189 -15.13 -6.47 -1.97
CA SER A 189 -15.53 -5.22 -1.30
C SER A 189 -16.42 -4.38 -2.21
N MET A 190 -17.53 -3.85 -1.69
CA MET A 190 -18.43 -2.99 -2.45
C MET A 190 -18.89 -1.77 -1.64
N VAL A 191 -18.78 -0.58 -2.21
CA VAL A 191 -19.32 0.67 -1.65
C VAL A 191 -20.22 1.32 -2.69
N GLY A 192 -21.51 1.50 -2.41
CA GLY A 192 -22.46 2.10 -3.37
C GLY A 192 -23.92 1.74 -3.13
N ASP A 193 -24.78 2.16 -4.06
CA ASP A 193 -26.24 1.99 -4.00
C ASP A 193 -26.67 0.66 -4.64
N VAL A 194 -26.17 -0.44 -4.08
CA VAL A 194 -26.53 -1.82 -4.47
C VAL A 194 -26.99 -2.55 -3.22
N SER A 195 -28.18 -3.16 -3.25
CA SER A 195 -28.66 -3.89 -2.07
C SER A 195 -27.73 -5.06 -1.74
N PHE A 196 -27.49 -5.29 -0.45
CA PHE A 196 -26.62 -6.38 -0.01
C PHE A 196 -27.07 -7.75 -0.54
N LYS A 197 -28.38 -7.98 -0.62
CA LYS A 197 -28.96 -9.19 -1.21
C LYS A 197 -28.55 -9.36 -2.68
N ASN A 198 -28.61 -8.30 -3.48
CA ASN A 198 -28.22 -8.33 -4.90
C ASN A 198 -26.72 -8.58 -5.05
N PHE A 199 -25.91 -7.99 -4.19
CA PHE A 199 -24.47 -8.23 -4.16
C PHE A 199 -24.15 -9.71 -3.85
N CYS A 200 -24.75 -10.27 -2.80
CA CYS A 200 -24.58 -11.69 -2.46
C CYS A 200 -25.02 -12.61 -3.62
N GLN A 201 -26.16 -12.34 -4.25
CA GLN A 201 -26.63 -13.14 -5.40
C GLN A 201 -25.67 -13.08 -6.59
N ALA A 202 -25.12 -11.91 -6.90
CA ALA A 202 -24.13 -11.77 -7.96
C ALA A 202 -22.80 -12.46 -7.58
N ALA A 203 -22.39 -12.35 -6.32
CA ALA A 203 -21.18 -13.01 -5.84
C ALA A 203 -21.30 -14.54 -5.91
N GLU A 204 -22.42 -15.12 -5.47
CA GLU A 204 -22.68 -16.56 -5.62
C GLU A 204 -22.67 -16.97 -7.10
N LYS A 205 -23.28 -16.17 -7.99
CA LYS A 205 -23.32 -16.47 -9.42
C LYS A 205 -21.93 -16.46 -10.09
N TYR A 206 -21.09 -15.48 -9.78
CA TYR A 206 -19.82 -15.29 -10.49
C TYR A 206 -18.64 -15.96 -9.77
N PHE A 207 -18.65 -15.99 -8.45
CA PHE A 207 -17.53 -16.46 -7.62
C PHE A 207 -17.86 -17.72 -6.82
N GLY A 208 -19.11 -18.17 -6.75
CA GLY A 208 -19.53 -19.30 -5.90
C GLY A 208 -19.01 -20.66 -6.35
N ASP A 209 -18.87 -20.87 -7.67
CA ASP A 209 -18.38 -22.14 -8.26
C ASP A 209 -16.85 -22.26 -8.27
N ILE A 210 -16.13 -21.24 -7.80
CA ILE A 210 -14.66 -21.30 -7.70
C ILE A 210 -14.30 -22.37 -6.65
N PRO A 211 -13.46 -23.35 -6.99
CA PRO A 211 -13.02 -24.37 -6.04
C PRO A 211 -12.41 -23.73 -4.81
N GLN A 212 -12.83 -24.20 -3.62
CA GLN A 212 -12.21 -23.79 -2.38
C GLN A 212 -10.72 -24.13 -2.41
N LYS A 213 -9.90 -23.15 -2.05
CA LYS A 213 -8.46 -23.30 -1.93
C LYS A 213 -7.98 -22.51 -0.73
N SER A 214 -7.22 -23.18 0.12
CA SER A 214 -6.58 -22.53 1.26
C SER A 214 -5.15 -22.12 0.95
N ARG A 215 -4.70 -21.04 1.61
CA ARG A 215 -3.30 -20.64 1.60
C ARG A 215 -2.42 -21.80 2.07
N SER A 216 -1.42 -22.12 1.27
CA SER A 216 -0.45 -23.19 1.58
C SER A 216 0.81 -22.67 2.28
N ARG A 217 1.18 -21.41 2.04
CA ARG A 217 2.44 -20.81 2.52
C ARG A 217 2.18 -19.85 3.66
N GLU A 218 2.86 -20.06 4.78
CA GLU A 218 2.91 -19.07 5.86
C GLU A 218 3.98 -18.02 5.58
N ARG A 219 3.67 -16.76 5.86
CA ARG A 219 4.65 -15.67 5.75
C ARG A 219 5.61 -15.76 6.93
N VAL A 220 6.89 -15.59 6.65
CA VAL A 220 7.94 -15.54 7.66
C VAL A 220 8.23 -14.08 7.98
N GLN A 221 8.37 -13.75 9.26
CA GLN A 221 8.74 -12.42 9.69
C GLN A 221 10.16 -12.07 9.22
N PRO A 222 10.38 -10.89 8.60
CA PRO A 222 11.71 -10.53 8.12
C PRO A 222 12.66 -10.23 9.27
N LEU A 223 13.93 -10.61 9.09
CA LEU A 223 15.03 -10.16 9.94
C LEU A 223 15.46 -8.76 9.50
N THR A 224 15.68 -7.87 10.46
CA THR A 224 16.16 -6.50 10.21
C THR A 224 17.66 -6.41 10.44
N VAL A 225 18.37 -5.67 9.60
CA VAL A 225 19.81 -5.44 9.80
C VAL A 225 20.11 -4.35 10.82
N SER A 226 21.25 -4.45 11.49
CA SER A 226 21.78 -3.41 12.38
C SER A 226 22.01 -2.09 11.64
N ALA A 227 21.88 -0.98 12.38
CA ALA A 227 22.06 0.37 11.85
C ALA A 227 23.39 0.55 11.11
N LYS A 228 23.30 0.90 9.83
CA LYS A 228 24.42 1.19 8.93
C LYS A 228 24.21 2.52 8.22
N LYS A 229 25.32 3.11 7.77
CA LYS A 229 25.31 4.28 6.88
C LYS A 229 25.90 3.89 5.53
N ILE A 230 25.14 4.08 4.47
CA ILE A 230 25.55 3.82 3.08
C ILE A 230 25.48 5.13 2.30
N VAL A 231 26.48 5.37 1.47
CA VAL A 231 26.53 6.50 0.54
C VAL A 231 26.69 5.91 -0.86
N GLU A 232 25.70 6.13 -1.72
CA GLU A 232 25.74 5.75 -3.13
C GLU A 232 25.96 6.98 -3.99
N LYS A 233 26.93 6.92 -4.91
CA LYS A 233 27.11 7.99 -5.90
C LYS A 233 26.07 7.84 -6.99
N ARG A 234 25.30 8.89 -7.24
CA ARG A 234 24.26 8.97 -8.27
C ARG A 234 24.43 10.29 -9.02
N ASN A 235 24.09 10.31 -10.30
CA ASN A 235 24.09 11.56 -11.08
C ASN A 235 22.84 12.39 -10.77
N ALA A 236 22.69 12.79 -9.50
CA ALA A 236 21.56 13.60 -9.02
C ALA A 236 21.99 15.06 -8.80
N TYR A 237 21.12 16.01 -9.13
CA TYR A 237 21.38 17.43 -8.85
C TYR A 237 21.32 17.75 -7.35
N GLN A 238 20.46 17.05 -6.62
CA GLN A 238 20.30 17.18 -5.17
C GLN A 238 20.89 15.97 -4.45
N LYS A 239 21.29 16.19 -3.20
CA LYS A 239 21.55 15.09 -2.27
C LYS A 239 20.24 14.62 -1.67
N HIS A 240 20.00 13.32 -1.70
CA HIS A 240 18.84 12.68 -1.09
C HIS A 240 19.29 11.91 0.14
N CYS A 241 18.56 12.03 1.25
CA CYS A 241 18.84 11.30 2.47
C CYS A 241 17.59 10.58 2.94
N MET A 242 17.75 9.28 3.21
CA MET A 242 16.74 8.44 3.82
C MET A 242 17.26 7.85 5.12
N MET A 243 16.55 8.07 6.22
CA MET A 243 16.75 7.34 7.47
C MET A 243 15.61 6.31 7.60
N VAL A 244 15.94 5.04 7.72
CA VAL A 244 14.97 3.93 7.67
C VAL A 244 15.20 2.91 8.78
N GLY A 245 14.13 2.38 9.35
CA GLY A 245 14.21 1.36 10.38
C GLY A 245 12.90 0.60 10.57
N PRO A 246 12.93 -0.48 11.36
CA PRO A 246 11.74 -1.26 11.63
C PRO A 246 10.74 -0.47 12.49
N ALA A 247 9.47 -0.77 12.28
CA ALA A 247 8.34 -0.16 12.96
C ALA A 247 7.29 -1.21 13.32
N TYR A 248 6.22 -0.78 13.98
CA TYR A 248 5.15 -1.67 14.41
C TYR A 248 4.42 -2.29 13.21
N ALA A 249 4.05 -3.57 13.35
CA ALA A 249 3.21 -4.27 12.39
C ALA A 249 1.78 -3.73 12.38
N LEU A 250 1.02 -4.06 11.33
CA LEU A 250 -0.37 -3.64 11.17
C LEU A 250 -1.29 -4.06 12.34
N PRO A 251 -1.16 -5.25 12.94
CA PRO A 251 -1.97 -5.67 14.09
C PRO A 251 -1.57 -5.01 15.43
N ASP A 252 -0.43 -4.33 15.49
CA ASP A 252 0.14 -3.82 16.74
C ASP A 252 -0.74 -2.70 17.34
N GLN A 253 -0.92 -2.72 18.66
CA GLN A 253 -1.74 -1.73 19.38
C GLN A 253 -1.11 -0.33 19.40
N LYS A 254 0.23 -0.24 19.34
CA LYS A 254 0.98 1.02 19.27
C LYS A 254 1.01 1.62 17.87
N ARG A 255 0.50 0.92 16.84
CA ARG A 255 0.42 1.41 15.46
C ARG A 255 -0.17 2.81 15.37
N LEU A 256 -1.30 3.06 16.05
CA LEU A 256 -1.98 4.35 16.00
C LEU A 256 -1.18 5.48 16.68
N GLN A 257 -0.38 5.13 17.70
CA GLN A 257 0.58 6.05 18.33
C GLN A 257 1.64 6.48 17.32
N LEU A 258 2.19 5.52 16.57
CA LEU A 258 3.17 5.80 15.53
C LEU A 258 2.58 6.60 14.35
N TYR A 259 1.35 6.34 13.92
CA TYR A 259 0.67 7.16 12.91
C TYR A 259 0.54 8.62 13.34
N LEU A 260 0.15 8.87 14.60
CA LEU A 260 0.07 10.22 15.14
C LEU A 260 1.45 10.87 15.28
N LEU A 261 2.46 10.11 15.73
CA LEU A 261 3.85 10.58 15.79
C LEU A 261 4.37 10.95 14.39
N ASN A 262 4.12 10.12 13.38
CA ASN A 262 4.49 10.37 12.00
C ASN A 262 3.86 11.67 11.49
N ASN A 263 2.56 11.86 11.74
CA ASN A 263 1.83 13.09 11.37
C ASN A 263 2.49 14.35 11.95
N ILE A 264 2.97 14.28 13.19
CA ILE A 264 3.66 15.41 13.87
C ILE A 264 5.07 15.63 13.31
N LEU A 265 5.81 14.56 13.05
CA LEU A 265 7.20 14.62 12.62
C LEU A 265 7.34 15.15 11.20
N GLY A 266 6.77 14.45 10.22
CA GLY A 266 6.98 14.72 8.80
C GLY A 266 5.85 14.22 7.91
N GLY A 267 4.68 13.89 8.46
CA GLY A 267 3.53 13.49 7.66
C GLY A 267 2.99 14.60 6.74
N PRO A 268 1.84 14.36 6.06
CA PRO A 268 1.38 15.17 4.93
C PRO A 268 0.99 16.62 5.28
N GLY A 269 0.94 16.97 6.57
CA GLY A 269 0.71 18.34 7.00
C GLY A 269 1.91 19.23 6.71
N MET A 270 1.72 20.34 6.00
CA MET A 270 2.77 21.35 5.78
C MET A 270 3.26 22.01 7.09
N ASN A 271 2.47 21.87 8.17
CA ASN A 271 2.83 22.30 9.52
C ASN A 271 3.63 21.25 10.31
N SER A 272 4.03 20.13 9.69
CA SER A 272 4.86 19.09 10.32
C SER A 272 6.23 19.65 10.73
N ARG A 273 6.86 19.04 11.73
CA ARG A 273 8.12 19.54 12.30
C ARG A 273 9.24 19.63 11.27
N LEU A 274 9.43 18.59 10.47
CA LEU A 274 10.48 18.53 9.46
C LEU A 274 10.25 19.57 8.37
N ASN A 275 9.03 19.64 7.83
CA ASN A 275 8.68 20.64 6.81
C ASN A 275 8.91 22.06 7.33
N MET A 276 8.43 22.36 8.55
CA MET A 276 8.63 23.67 9.17
C MET A 276 10.10 23.98 9.43
N ALA A 277 10.88 23.01 9.92
CA ALA A 277 12.26 23.23 10.32
C ALA A 277 13.22 23.34 9.13
N LEU A 278 13.02 22.56 8.07
CA LEU A 278 13.91 22.48 6.92
C LEU A 278 13.47 23.39 5.78
N ARG A 279 12.19 23.37 5.42
CA ARG A 279 11.66 24.10 4.26
C ARG A 279 11.27 25.52 4.63
N GLU A 280 10.26 25.69 5.47
CA GLU A 280 9.63 27.00 5.67
C GLU A 280 10.50 27.99 6.47
N ARG A 281 11.20 27.54 7.51
CA ARG A 281 12.03 28.45 8.34
C ARG A 281 13.42 28.73 7.78
N ARG A 282 13.94 27.84 6.94
CA ARG A 282 15.36 27.83 6.56
C ARG A 282 15.62 27.75 5.05
N GLY A 283 14.66 27.30 4.25
CA GLY A 283 14.86 27.08 2.82
C GLY A 283 15.98 26.08 2.51
N TYR A 284 16.21 25.12 3.42
CA TYR A 284 17.30 24.15 3.27
C TYR A 284 16.94 23.00 2.34
N SER A 285 15.66 22.65 2.28
CA SER A 285 15.17 21.46 1.60
C SER A 285 13.88 21.78 0.85
N TYR A 286 13.73 21.16 -0.31
CA TYR A 286 12.49 21.24 -1.11
C TYR A 286 11.46 20.22 -0.61
N SER A 287 11.91 19.01 -0.28
CA SER A 287 11.09 17.92 0.22
C SER A 287 11.65 17.40 1.53
N ALA A 288 10.84 17.43 2.59
CA ALA A 288 11.18 16.89 3.90
C ALA A 288 9.93 16.29 4.55
N GLU A 289 9.94 14.98 4.76
CA GLU A 289 8.78 14.21 5.17
C GLU A 289 9.15 12.93 5.90
N SER A 290 8.14 12.25 6.43
CA SER A 290 8.28 10.95 7.07
C SER A 290 7.09 10.05 6.75
N HIS A 291 7.39 8.77 6.58
CA HIS A 291 6.44 7.76 6.15
C HIS A 291 6.47 6.57 7.10
N TYR A 292 5.29 6.00 7.35
CA TYR A 292 5.12 4.79 8.12
C TYR A 292 4.28 3.78 7.34
N SER A 293 4.92 2.68 6.97
CA SER A 293 4.32 1.59 6.18
C SER A 293 4.22 0.33 7.06
N PRO A 294 3.06 0.04 7.66
CA PRO A 294 2.82 -1.22 8.36
C PRO A 294 2.50 -2.36 7.39
N TYR A 295 3.17 -3.48 7.60
CA TYR A 295 2.93 -4.77 6.97
C TYR A 295 2.32 -5.76 7.98
N THR A 296 1.93 -6.96 7.54
CA THR A 296 1.20 -7.91 8.39
C THR A 296 1.95 -8.35 9.65
N ASP A 297 3.28 -8.42 9.63
CA ASP A 297 4.13 -8.90 10.74
C ASP A 297 5.38 -8.03 11.00
N THR A 298 5.53 -6.92 10.29
CA THR A 298 6.57 -5.90 10.50
C THR A 298 6.05 -4.53 10.05
N GLY A 299 6.84 -3.49 10.22
CA GLY A 299 6.58 -2.19 9.62
C GLY A 299 7.87 -1.47 9.29
N VAL A 300 7.76 -0.40 8.52
CA VAL A 300 8.89 0.44 8.15
C VAL A 300 8.59 1.88 8.50
N MET A 301 9.52 2.52 9.20
CA MET A 301 9.51 3.96 9.44
C MET A 301 10.62 4.59 8.61
N MET A 302 10.28 5.62 7.84
CA MET A 302 11.17 6.34 6.96
C MET A 302 11.13 7.84 7.25
N ILE A 303 12.29 8.48 7.18
CA ILE A 303 12.45 9.92 7.29
C ILE A 303 13.31 10.37 6.12
N TYR A 304 12.71 11.19 5.25
CA TYR A 304 13.29 11.59 3.98
C TYR A 304 13.50 13.11 3.93
N PHE A 305 14.63 13.53 3.37
CA PHE A 305 14.75 14.89 2.85
C PHE A 305 15.68 14.95 1.63
N SER A 306 15.48 15.95 0.77
CA SER A 306 16.40 16.31 -0.31
C SER A 306 16.86 17.77 -0.23
N CYS A 307 18.10 18.04 -0.58
CA CYS A 307 18.64 19.40 -0.59
C CYS A 307 19.88 19.55 -1.48
N ASP A 308 20.27 20.80 -1.74
CA ASP A 308 21.54 21.13 -2.38
C ASP A 308 22.73 20.62 -1.53
N ALA A 309 23.84 20.27 -2.20
CA ALA A 309 24.98 19.61 -1.58
C ALA A 309 25.62 20.44 -0.44
N ASP A 310 25.66 21.76 -0.58
CA ASP A 310 26.21 22.70 0.41
C ASP A 310 25.35 22.82 1.68
N LYS A 311 24.06 22.47 1.59
CA LYS A 311 23.10 22.51 2.70
C LYS A 311 22.98 21.17 3.44
N PHE A 312 23.48 20.08 2.86
CA PHE A 312 23.28 18.72 3.36
C PHE A 312 23.62 18.52 4.84
N SER A 313 24.83 18.90 5.27
CA SER A 313 25.26 18.71 6.66
C SER A 313 24.36 19.45 7.65
N ARG A 314 23.86 20.64 7.27
CA ARG A 314 22.94 21.43 8.09
C ARG A 314 21.55 20.79 8.12
N SER A 315 21.04 20.31 6.98
CA SER A 315 19.76 19.60 6.90
C SER A 315 19.77 18.35 7.78
N MET A 316 20.79 17.51 7.66
CA MET A 316 20.97 16.31 8.49
C MET A 316 20.99 16.63 9.99
N GLN A 317 21.69 17.71 10.39
CA GLN A 317 21.73 18.15 11.78
C GLN A 317 20.33 18.54 12.28
N VAL A 318 19.61 19.37 11.52
CA VAL A 318 18.25 19.84 11.87
C VAL A 318 17.28 18.67 11.97
N THR A 319 17.32 17.71 11.03
CA THR A 319 16.51 16.48 11.09
C THR A 319 16.74 15.72 12.39
N ARG A 320 18.01 15.48 12.75
CA ARG A 320 18.37 14.81 14.00
C ARG A 320 17.94 15.59 15.24
N GLU A 321 18.01 16.91 15.21
CA GLU A 321 17.53 17.77 16.31
C GLU A 321 16.02 17.67 16.50
N GLU A 322 15.22 17.68 15.44
CA GLU A 322 13.76 17.53 15.56
C GLU A 322 13.37 16.14 16.07
N ILE A 323 14.05 15.08 15.62
CA ILE A 323 13.88 13.72 16.18
C ILE A 323 14.21 13.70 17.68
N ARG A 324 15.36 14.26 18.09
CA ARG A 324 15.75 14.33 19.52
C ARG A 324 14.73 15.09 20.35
N LYS A 325 14.16 16.19 19.83
CA LYS A 325 13.13 16.95 20.55
C LYS A 325 11.88 16.13 20.83
N LEU A 326 11.46 15.26 19.91
CA LEU A 326 10.32 14.36 20.12
C LEU A 326 10.63 13.22 21.10
N ARG A 327 11.89 12.76 21.11
CA ARG A 327 12.35 11.69 22.01
C ARG A 327 12.57 12.14 23.46
N ASN A 328 13.03 13.37 23.66
CA ASN A 328 13.47 13.85 24.98
C ASN A 328 12.45 14.74 25.68
N ASN A 329 11.55 15.38 24.93
CA ASN A 329 10.59 16.33 25.50
C ASN A 329 9.16 15.85 25.29
N LEU A 330 8.31 16.06 26.29
CA LEU A 330 6.87 15.83 26.14
C LEU A 330 6.26 16.88 25.22
N ILE A 331 5.35 16.44 24.36
CA ILE A 331 4.51 17.34 23.58
C ILE A 331 3.48 17.96 24.53
N THR A 332 3.28 19.27 24.43
CA THR A 332 2.28 19.95 25.26
C THR A 332 0.87 19.50 24.89
N ASP A 333 -0.04 19.47 25.86
CA ASP A 333 -1.44 19.05 25.65
C ASP A 333 -2.12 19.81 24.51
N LYS A 334 -1.85 21.11 24.39
CA LYS A 334 -2.38 21.94 23.30
C LYS A 334 -1.93 21.43 21.92
N ARG A 335 -0.65 21.08 21.77
CA ARG A 335 -0.11 20.57 20.50
C ARG A 335 -0.60 19.15 20.22
N LEU A 336 -0.69 18.31 21.23
CA LEU A 336 -1.22 16.95 21.10
C LEU A 336 -2.69 16.95 20.69
N SER A 337 -3.51 17.77 21.34
CA SER A 337 -4.92 17.97 20.97
C SER A 337 -5.07 18.46 19.53
N HIS A 338 -4.23 19.41 19.10
CA HIS A 338 -4.23 19.89 17.72
C HIS A 338 -3.84 18.79 16.72
N ALA A 339 -2.80 18.00 17.01
CA ALA A 339 -2.35 16.91 16.15
C ALA A 339 -3.43 15.82 16.00
N ARG A 340 -4.11 15.44 17.10
CA ARG A 340 -5.24 14.50 17.05
C ARG A 340 -6.37 15.05 16.17
N LYS A 341 -6.73 16.33 16.32
CA LYS A 341 -7.76 16.97 15.51
C LYS A 341 -7.37 17.01 14.03
N GLN A 342 -6.11 17.33 13.72
CA GLN A 342 -5.58 17.34 12.37
C GLN A 342 -5.66 15.95 11.73
N LEU A 343 -5.16 14.91 12.41
CA LEU A 343 -5.19 13.54 11.91
C LEU A 343 -6.63 13.05 11.72
N MET A 344 -7.53 13.34 12.67
CA MET A 344 -8.96 13.00 12.52
C MET A 344 -9.61 13.69 11.32
N GLY A 345 -9.28 14.97 11.08
CA GLY A 345 -9.76 15.70 9.91
C GLY A 345 -9.26 15.08 8.60
N GLN A 346 -7.97 14.74 8.53
CA GLN A 346 -7.38 14.09 7.37
C GLN A 346 -8.01 12.71 7.09
N LEU A 347 -8.23 11.91 8.15
CA LEU A 347 -8.92 10.62 8.03
C LEU A 347 -10.36 10.80 7.55
N ALA A 348 -11.11 11.76 8.09
CA ALA A 348 -12.48 12.02 7.69
C ALA A 348 -12.57 12.43 6.20
N ILE A 349 -11.70 13.34 5.74
CA ILE A 349 -11.63 13.75 4.33
C ILE A 349 -11.32 12.56 3.42
N SER A 350 -10.35 11.73 3.81
CA SER A 350 -10.00 10.51 3.05
C SER A 350 -11.17 9.52 2.95
N HIS A 351 -12.06 9.46 3.95
CA HIS A 351 -13.24 8.59 3.93
C HIS A 351 -14.36 9.07 2.98
N GLU A 352 -14.32 10.30 2.46
CA GLU A 352 -15.27 10.78 1.45
C GLU A 352 -15.00 10.19 0.06
N ASN A 353 -13.76 9.73 -0.19
CA ASN A 353 -13.45 8.98 -1.40
C ASN A 353 -13.97 7.54 -1.25
N ASN A 354 -15.11 7.25 -1.88
CA ASN A 354 -15.77 5.95 -1.78
C ASN A 354 -14.97 4.80 -2.41
N GLU A 355 -14.15 5.06 -3.42
CA GLU A 355 -13.25 4.07 -4.00
C GLU A 355 -12.15 3.69 -3.00
N HIS A 356 -11.47 4.69 -2.44
CA HIS A 356 -10.46 4.49 -1.41
C HIS A 356 -11.06 3.80 -0.17
N LEU A 357 -12.28 4.17 0.19
CA LEU A 357 -13.03 3.55 1.28
C LEU A 357 -13.36 2.08 0.99
N MET A 358 -13.69 1.73 -0.26
CA MET A 358 -13.93 0.35 -0.69
C MET A 358 -12.65 -0.48 -0.56
N LEU A 359 -11.52 0.02 -1.06
CA LEU A 359 -10.23 -0.66 -0.99
C LEU A 359 -9.76 -0.85 0.47
N THR A 360 -9.80 0.22 1.26
CA THR A 360 -9.37 0.17 2.67
C THR A 360 -10.29 -0.69 3.54
N SER A 361 -11.60 -0.67 3.32
CA SER A 361 -12.54 -1.55 4.03
C SER A 361 -12.28 -3.02 3.68
N GLY A 362 -12.04 -3.30 2.41
CA GLY A 362 -11.71 -4.64 1.93
C GLY A 362 -10.41 -5.16 2.51
N LYS A 363 -9.32 -4.38 2.45
CA LYS A 363 -8.03 -4.72 3.08
C LYS A 363 -8.16 -4.97 4.58
N ARG A 364 -8.86 -4.11 5.30
CA ARG A 364 -9.04 -4.27 6.75
C ARG A 364 -9.85 -5.52 7.08
N TYR A 365 -10.89 -5.79 6.32
CA TYR A 365 -11.71 -6.99 6.51
C TYR A 365 -10.93 -8.27 6.16
N LEU A 366 -10.11 -8.22 5.11
CA LEU A 366 -9.22 -9.31 4.69
C LEU A 366 -8.29 -9.73 5.83
N LEU A 367 -7.67 -8.76 6.51
CA LEU A 367 -6.66 -9.00 7.53
C LEU A 367 -7.23 -9.21 8.94
N PHE A 368 -8.33 -8.55 9.29
CA PHE A 368 -8.82 -8.52 10.68
C PHE A 368 -10.25 -9.04 10.88
N ASN A 369 -10.95 -9.40 9.81
CA ASN A 369 -12.39 -9.71 9.83
C ASN A 369 -13.24 -8.59 10.47
N ARG A 370 -12.74 -7.34 10.47
CA ARG A 370 -13.44 -6.17 11.00
C ARG A 370 -12.94 -4.88 10.35
N VAL A 371 -13.81 -3.88 10.32
CA VAL A 371 -13.47 -2.51 9.91
C VAL A 371 -13.87 -1.58 11.05
N ASP A 372 -12.89 -0.83 11.56
CA ASP A 372 -13.16 0.16 12.60
C ASP A 372 -13.86 1.37 11.96
N ASN A 373 -14.88 1.89 12.63
CA ASN A 373 -15.49 3.15 12.23
C ASN A 373 -14.66 4.35 12.73
N LEU A 374 -14.88 5.52 12.14
CA LEU A 374 -14.18 6.75 12.50
C LEU A 374 -14.31 7.11 13.98
N GLU A 375 -15.45 6.77 14.61
CA GLU A 375 -15.70 7.05 16.02
C GLU A 375 -14.83 6.18 16.95
N ALA A 376 -14.64 4.90 16.61
CA ALA A 376 -13.72 4.01 17.32
C ALA A 376 -12.27 4.49 17.17
N ILE A 377 -11.88 4.90 15.96
CA ILE A 377 -10.55 5.48 15.71
C ILE A 377 -10.35 6.76 16.54
N ARG A 378 -11.36 7.63 16.59
CA ARG A 378 -11.35 8.87 17.40
C ARG A 378 -11.11 8.58 18.87
N LYS A 379 -11.86 7.63 19.45
CA LYS A 379 -11.68 7.22 20.85
C LYS A 379 -10.28 6.69 21.13
N ASN A 380 -9.74 5.87 20.23
CA ASN A 380 -8.38 5.36 20.36
C ASN A 380 -7.33 6.47 20.26
N LEU A 381 -7.52 7.46 19.38
CA LEU A 381 -6.63 8.63 19.29
C LEU A 381 -6.67 9.52 20.54
N GLU A 382 -7.85 9.70 21.14
CA GLU A 382 -8.03 10.48 22.37
C GLU A 382 -7.28 9.89 23.57
N GLN A 383 -7.05 8.58 23.58
CA GLN A 383 -6.33 7.86 24.64
C GLN A 383 -4.80 8.01 24.58
N ILE A 384 -4.22 8.47 23.47
CA ILE A 384 -2.76 8.47 23.26
C ILE A 384 -2.09 9.62 24.04
N SER A 385 -1.37 9.36 25.13
CA SER A 385 -0.73 10.42 25.92
C SER A 385 0.56 10.98 25.29
N ALA A 386 1.08 12.09 25.84
CA ALA A 386 2.35 12.67 25.40
C ALA A 386 3.55 11.75 25.73
N GLU A 387 3.47 11.03 26.85
CA GLU A 387 4.44 10.02 27.27
C GLU A 387 4.46 8.85 26.29
N MET A 388 3.28 8.33 25.90
CA MET A 388 3.18 7.26 24.90
C MET A 388 3.85 7.63 23.58
N LEU A 389 3.67 8.87 23.11
CA LEU A 389 4.34 9.35 21.89
C LEU A 389 5.85 9.47 22.05
N ARG A 390 6.33 9.95 23.20
CA ARG A 390 7.76 10.03 23.50
C ARG A 390 8.39 8.63 23.55
N ASP A 391 7.71 7.69 24.19
CA ASP A 391 8.18 6.31 24.34
C ASP A 391 8.18 5.61 22.97
N THR A 392 7.12 5.78 22.17
CA THR A 392 7.08 5.36 20.76
C THR A 392 8.24 5.97 19.96
N ALA A 393 8.54 7.25 20.17
CA ALA A 393 9.65 7.90 19.48
C ALA A 393 11.01 7.30 19.86
N ASN A 394 11.19 6.90 21.12
CA ASN A 394 12.40 6.24 21.59
C ASN A 394 12.53 4.79 21.10
N GLU A 395 11.42 4.11 20.85
CA GLU A 395 11.39 2.77 20.29
C GLU A 395 11.73 2.77 18.78
N VAL A 396 11.08 3.65 18.01
CA VAL A 396 11.03 3.54 16.53
C VAL A 396 11.98 4.50 15.80
N ILE A 397 12.15 5.73 16.28
CA ILE A 397 12.91 6.78 15.56
C ILE A 397 14.21 7.17 16.26
N ASP A 398 14.87 6.24 16.95
CA ASP A 398 16.21 6.48 17.48
C ASP A 398 17.24 6.60 16.33
N PRO A 399 17.88 7.77 16.11
CA PRO A 399 18.85 7.94 15.03
C PRO A 399 20.03 6.97 15.07
N ASN A 400 20.34 6.38 16.23
CA ASN A 400 21.42 5.40 16.38
C ASN A 400 20.98 3.98 15.97
N LYS A 401 19.67 3.73 15.85
CA LYS A 401 19.08 2.45 15.42
C LYS A 401 18.58 2.48 13.97
N LEU A 402 18.41 3.68 13.41
CA LEU A 402 18.03 3.86 12.01
C LEU A 402 19.22 3.65 11.08
N ASN A 403 18.99 2.92 10.00
CA ASN A 403 19.89 2.90 8.85
C ASN A 403 19.81 4.24 8.12
N THR A 404 20.90 4.68 7.51
CA THR A 404 20.95 5.94 6.74
C THR A 404 21.50 5.66 5.34
N LEU A 405 20.69 5.91 4.32
CA LEU A 405 21.07 5.88 2.91
C LEU A 405 21.17 7.30 2.38
N ILE A 406 22.26 7.61 1.67
CA ILE A 406 22.48 8.91 1.04
C ILE A 406 22.79 8.68 -0.43
N PHE A 407 22.05 9.36 -1.32
CA PHE A 407 22.44 9.52 -2.72
C PHE A 407 23.19 10.84 -2.87
N GLU A 408 24.41 10.76 -3.40
CA GLU A 408 25.33 11.90 -3.60
C GLU A 408 25.68 12.15 -5.06
#